data_AF-A0A932XGQ4-F1
#
_entry.id   AF-A0A932XGQ4-F1
#
_cell.length_a   1.000
_cell.length_b   1.000
_cell.length_c   1.000
_cell.angle_alpha   90.00
_cell.angle_beta   90.00
_cell.angle_gamma   90.00
#
_symmetry.space_group_name_H-M   'P 1'
#
loop_
_entity.id
_entity.type
_entity.pdbx_description
1 polymer ?
#
loop_
_entity_poly.entity_id
_entity_poly.type
_entity_poly.pdbx_seq_one_letter_code
_entity_poly.pdbx_strand_id
1 'polypeptide(L)'
;MAGCFRNALAGVGCLTLLVVGGAVGWRYRAQVAGLYRSFRGPGVTVPTPDASVPGPAEATMDTAVSSGNPGAGTPVPAPAPARSPGPVAESPAPIGRPSDAALRAARGKEGAMERPDGPASVTLTAAEMASLIEDGLDPVGRRALDSLEVVLAPDRLELRAALVTSNLGDLLGPFAAMFRPREPMRASGPARVARPGVVAWEPDSFVVRAFPFPSELVPALVSRLMGGGGGAVPIRVPETVGDVRIAPGGVTFYRREDL
;
A
#
# COMPACT_ATOMS: atom_id res chain seq x y z
N MET A 1 -14.69 9.27 -60.46
CA MET A 1 -13.41 9.72 -59.84
C MET A 1 -13.57 10.14 -58.37
N ALA A 2 -14.37 9.44 -57.56
CA ALA A 2 -14.58 9.78 -56.12
C ALA A 2 -13.95 8.75 -55.15
N GLY A 3 -13.32 7.68 -55.67
CA GLY A 3 -12.80 6.57 -54.87
C GLY A 3 -11.37 6.72 -54.36
N CYS A 4 -10.51 7.52 -55.01
CA CYS A 4 -9.08 7.61 -54.64
C CYS A 4 -8.81 8.48 -53.41
N PHE A 5 -9.70 9.42 -53.06
CA PHE A 5 -9.42 10.40 -52.00
C PHE A 5 -9.53 9.80 -50.58
N ARG A 6 -10.36 8.76 -50.39
CA ARG A 6 -10.55 8.11 -49.08
C ARG A 6 -9.32 7.33 -48.62
N ASN A 7 -8.58 6.70 -49.54
CA ASN A 7 -7.36 5.97 -49.19
C ASN A 7 -6.17 6.90 -48.89
N ALA A 8 -6.13 8.09 -49.53
CA ALA A 8 -5.10 9.09 -49.24
C ALA A 8 -5.26 9.68 -47.82
N LEU A 9 -6.50 9.95 -47.37
CA LEU A 9 -6.77 10.47 -46.02
C LEU A 9 -6.45 9.45 -44.91
N ALA A 10 -6.69 8.15 -45.15
CA ALA A 10 -6.32 7.09 -44.20
C ALA A 10 -4.79 6.95 -44.06
N GLY A 11 -4.05 7.10 -45.17
CA GLY A 11 -2.58 7.07 -45.16
C GLY A 11 -1.97 8.25 -44.39
N VAL A 12 -2.50 9.46 -44.58
CA VAL A 12 -2.02 10.66 -43.88
C VAL A 12 -2.26 10.55 -42.36
N GLY A 13 -3.44 10.07 -41.95
CA GLY A 13 -3.74 9.90 -40.52
C GLY A 13 -2.81 8.91 -39.81
N CYS A 14 -2.49 7.78 -40.45
CA CYS A 14 -1.55 6.79 -39.90
C CYS A 14 -0.13 7.35 -39.77
N LEU A 15 0.32 8.08 -40.79
CA LEU A 15 1.65 8.71 -40.76
C LEU A 15 1.74 9.78 -39.66
N THR A 16 0.70 10.60 -39.47
CA THR A 16 0.68 11.60 -38.39
C THR A 16 0.72 10.94 -37.01
N LEU A 17 -0.03 9.84 -36.79
CA LEU A 17 0.02 9.09 -35.53
C LEU A 17 1.41 8.51 -35.25
N LEU A 18 2.10 7.98 -36.27
CA LEU A 18 3.46 7.47 -36.12
C LEU A 18 4.47 8.58 -35.80
N VAL A 19 4.37 9.73 -36.47
CA VAL A 19 5.27 10.87 -36.21
C VAL A 19 5.05 11.46 -34.82
N VAL A 20 3.79 11.66 -34.42
CA VAL A 20 3.46 12.16 -33.08
C VAL A 20 3.88 11.16 -32.01
N GLY A 21 3.58 9.86 -32.20
CA GLY A 21 3.99 8.80 -31.28
C GLY A 21 5.52 8.71 -31.14
N GLY A 22 6.26 8.82 -32.25
CA GLY A 22 7.72 8.85 -32.25
C GLY A 22 8.29 10.08 -31.55
N ALA A 23 7.74 11.27 -31.80
CA ALA A 23 8.18 12.51 -31.16
C ALA A 23 7.92 12.51 -29.65
N VAL A 24 6.74 12.04 -29.22
CA VAL A 24 6.39 11.85 -27.80
C VAL A 24 7.33 10.82 -27.18
N GLY A 25 7.49 9.64 -27.79
CA GLY A 25 8.41 8.61 -27.30
C GLY A 25 9.86 9.13 -27.15
N TRP A 26 10.33 9.93 -28.10
CA TRP A 26 11.67 10.54 -28.03
C TRP A 26 11.79 11.58 -26.93
N ARG A 27 10.78 12.45 -26.76
CA ARG A 27 10.74 13.47 -25.70
C ARG A 27 10.75 12.85 -24.30
N TYR A 28 10.06 11.72 -24.14
CA TYR A 28 9.92 11.01 -22.87
C TYR A 28 10.96 9.89 -22.67
N ARG A 29 11.89 9.68 -23.61
CA ARG A 29 12.90 8.60 -23.53
C ARG A 29 13.73 8.61 -22.25
N ALA A 30 14.01 9.79 -21.70
CA ALA A 30 14.77 9.94 -20.45
C ALA A 30 13.96 9.56 -19.20
N GLN A 31 12.63 9.76 -19.21
CA GLN A 31 11.74 9.37 -18.10
C GLN A 31 11.41 7.87 -18.15
N VAL A 32 11.23 7.31 -19.34
CA VAL A 32 10.95 5.88 -19.52
C VAL A 32 12.16 5.02 -19.14
N ALA A 33 13.39 5.47 -19.42
CA ALA A 33 14.61 4.76 -19.01
C ALA A 33 14.78 4.66 -17.48
N GLY A 34 14.23 5.61 -16.71
CA GLY A 34 14.19 5.56 -15.25
C GLY A 34 13.15 4.55 -14.74
N LEU A 35 11.96 4.53 -15.35
CA LEU A 35 10.89 3.59 -15.02
C LEU A 35 11.29 2.13 -15.32
N TYR A 36 11.95 1.89 -16.46
CA TYR A 36 12.42 0.56 -16.87
C TYR A 36 13.52 -0.01 -15.96
N ARG A 37 14.35 0.86 -15.36
CA ARG A 37 15.37 0.45 -14.39
C ARG A 37 14.78 0.07 -13.03
N SER A 38 13.57 0.54 -12.70
CA SER A 38 12.88 0.13 -11.46
C SER A 38 12.19 -1.23 -11.56
N PHE A 39 11.76 -1.65 -12.76
CA PHE A 39 11.12 -2.96 -12.97
C PHE A 39 12.09 -4.12 -13.11
N ARG A 40 13.33 -3.88 -13.57
CA ARG A 40 14.43 -4.84 -13.38
C ARG A 40 15.07 -4.55 -12.02
N GLY A 41 14.50 -5.14 -10.97
CA GLY A 41 15.20 -5.24 -9.68
C GLY A 41 16.63 -5.76 -9.87
N PRO A 42 17.56 -5.49 -8.93
CA PRO A 42 18.91 -6.04 -8.98
C PRO A 42 18.77 -7.55 -9.21
N GLY A 43 19.41 -8.04 -10.28
CA GLY A 43 19.29 -9.43 -10.68
C GLY A 43 19.53 -10.30 -9.47
N VAL A 44 18.53 -11.09 -9.10
CA VAL A 44 18.68 -12.16 -8.13
C VAL A 44 19.76 -13.06 -8.71
N THR A 45 20.99 -12.90 -8.25
CA THR A 45 22.01 -13.91 -8.38
C THR A 45 21.46 -15.09 -7.61
N VAL A 46 20.83 -16.02 -8.33
CA VAL A 46 20.47 -17.32 -7.80
C VAL A 46 21.80 -17.89 -7.28
N PRO A 47 21.96 -18.12 -5.97
CA PRO A 47 23.15 -18.79 -5.48
C PRO A 47 23.21 -20.14 -6.19
N THR A 48 24.28 -20.35 -6.95
CA THR A 48 24.64 -21.67 -7.48
C THR A 48 24.63 -22.62 -6.28
N PRO A 49 23.80 -23.68 -6.29
CA PRO A 49 23.85 -24.66 -5.23
C PRO A 49 25.20 -25.36 -5.32
N ASP A 50 26.11 -25.02 -4.40
CA ASP A 50 27.30 -25.82 -4.16
C ASP A 50 26.84 -27.19 -3.65
N ALA A 51 26.87 -28.14 -4.56
CA ALA A 51 26.70 -29.54 -4.28
C ALA A 51 27.92 -30.05 -3.50
N SER A 52 27.84 -30.04 -2.17
CA SER A 52 28.54 -30.99 -1.27
C SER A 52 28.11 -30.77 0.18
N VAL A 53 27.04 -31.45 0.60
CA VAL A 53 26.79 -31.74 2.02
C VAL A 53 26.62 -33.25 2.18
N PRO A 54 27.52 -33.94 2.89
CA PRO A 54 27.37 -35.36 3.21
C PRO A 54 26.27 -35.55 4.26
N GLY A 55 25.48 -36.62 4.08
CA GLY A 55 24.27 -36.88 4.84
C GLY A 55 24.50 -37.20 6.33
N PRO A 56 23.50 -36.94 7.19
CA PRO A 56 23.46 -37.51 8.52
C PRO A 56 22.79 -38.88 8.49
N ALA A 57 23.44 -39.80 9.19
CA ALA A 57 23.06 -41.18 9.40
C ALA A 57 21.68 -41.35 10.03
N GLU A 58 21.06 -42.47 9.66
CA GLU A 58 19.89 -43.06 10.27
C GLU A 58 20.01 -43.11 11.80
N ALA A 59 19.07 -42.48 12.50
CA ALA A 59 18.77 -42.76 13.89
C ALA A 59 17.34 -43.29 13.97
N THR A 60 17.28 -44.60 14.13
CA THR A 60 16.14 -45.46 14.44
C THR A 60 15.54 -45.11 15.80
N MET A 61 14.32 -45.61 16.05
CA MET A 61 13.66 -45.75 17.37
C MET A 61 13.04 -44.45 17.96
N ASP A 62 11.88 -44.45 18.61
CA ASP A 62 11.03 -45.55 19.03
C ASP A 62 9.59 -45.09 19.25
N THR A 63 8.71 -46.08 19.19
CA THR A 63 7.27 -45.99 19.40
C THR A 63 6.98 -45.89 20.91
N ALA A 64 6.14 -44.96 21.35
CA ALA A 64 5.52 -45.06 22.67
C ALA A 64 4.12 -44.42 22.68
N VAL A 65 3.13 -45.29 22.44
CA VAL A 65 1.74 -45.14 22.85
C VAL A 65 1.68 -44.91 24.37
N SER A 66 0.98 -43.86 24.80
CA SER A 66 0.51 -43.76 26.18
C SER A 66 -1.01 -43.53 26.17
N SER A 67 -1.71 -44.62 26.48
CA SER A 67 -3.15 -44.69 26.69
C SER A 67 -3.40 -44.78 28.19
N GLY A 68 -4.25 -43.91 28.73
CA GLY A 68 -4.80 -44.06 30.08
C GLY A 68 -5.20 -42.76 30.77
N ASN A 69 -6.50 -42.46 30.83
CA ASN A 69 -7.33 -42.73 32.00
C ASN A 69 -8.63 -41.88 31.97
N PRO A 70 -9.84 -42.48 32.09
CA PRO A 70 -11.08 -41.73 32.21
C PRO A 70 -11.36 -41.34 33.67
N GLY A 71 -11.25 -40.04 33.97
CA GLY A 71 -11.65 -39.46 35.25
C GLY A 71 -13.11 -39.01 35.21
N ALA A 72 -13.94 -39.63 36.06
CA ALA A 72 -15.32 -39.26 36.30
C ALA A 72 -15.44 -37.80 36.77
N GLY A 73 -16.13 -36.98 35.97
CA GLY A 73 -16.50 -35.60 36.30
C GLY A 73 -18.03 -35.46 36.29
N THR A 74 -18.53 -34.97 37.42
CA THR A 74 -19.89 -34.55 37.77
C THR A 74 -20.69 -33.93 36.61
N PRO A 75 -22.01 -34.16 36.48
CA PRO A 75 -22.85 -33.46 35.52
C PRO A 75 -22.89 -31.96 35.83
N VAL A 76 -22.20 -31.16 35.00
CA VAL A 76 -22.32 -29.69 34.97
C VAL A 76 -23.68 -29.34 34.34
N PRO A 77 -24.51 -28.48 34.96
CA PRO A 77 -25.76 -28.03 34.35
C PRO A 77 -25.46 -27.35 33.01
N ALA A 78 -26.20 -27.74 31.98
CA ALA A 78 -26.06 -27.23 30.62
C ALA A 78 -26.05 -25.68 30.63
N PRO A 79 -25.04 -25.02 30.04
CA PRO A 79 -25.10 -23.58 29.83
C PRO A 79 -26.27 -23.29 28.89
N ALA A 80 -27.15 -22.38 29.30
CA ALA A 80 -28.18 -21.82 28.46
C ALA A 80 -27.59 -21.42 27.10
N PRO A 81 -28.31 -21.60 25.97
CA PRO A 81 -27.79 -21.27 24.65
C PRO A 81 -27.28 -19.83 24.67
N ALA A 82 -25.97 -19.68 24.50
CA ALA A 82 -25.34 -18.40 24.30
C ALA A 82 -26.05 -17.77 23.09
N ARG A 83 -26.80 -16.70 23.34
CA ARG A 83 -27.28 -15.83 22.27
C ARG A 83 -26.04 -15.42 21.51
N SER A 84 -25.88 -15.91 20.29
CA SER A 84 -24.86 -15.42 19.38
C SER A 84 -24.99 -13.89 19.37
N PRO A 85 -23.97 -13.13 19.79
CA PRO A 85 -23.99 -11.71 19.51
C PRO A 85 -24.09 -11.61 18.00
N GLY A 86 -25.23 -11.11 17.51
CA GLY A 86 -25.37 -10.76 16.11
C GLY A 86 -24.18 -9.86 15.74
N PRO A 87 -23.69 -9.90 14.49
CA PRO A 87 -22.61 -9.03 14.07
C PRO A 87 -23.00 -7.61 14.44
N VAL A 88 -22.31 -7.06 15.44
CA VAL A 88 -22.42 -5.65 15.77
C VAL A 88 -21.90 -4.99 14.51
N ALA A 89 -22.82 -4.46 13.69
CA ALA A 89 -22.46 -3.60 12.59
C ALA A 89 -21.71 -2.44 13.23
N GLU A 90 -20.39 -2.56 13.23
CA GLU A 90 -19.44 -1.58 13.73
C GLU A 90 -19.71 -0.34 12.89
N SER A 91 -20.51 0.56 13.46
CA SER A 91 -20.79 1.85 12.85
C SER A 91 -19.43 2.52 12.73
N PRO A 92 -18.91 2.75 11.51
CA PRO A 92 -17.57 3.29 11.35
C PRO A 92 -17.54 4.60 12.10
N ALA A 93 -16.60 4.71 13.05
CA ALA A 93 -16.35 5.95 13.76
C ALA A 93 -16.25 7.09 12.72
N PRO A 94 -16.77 8.29 13.01
CA PRO A 94 -16.71 9.39 12.06
C PRO A 94 -15.25 9.57 11.61
N ILE A 95 -14.99 9.29 10.32
CA ILE A 95 -13.69 9.38 9.68
C ILE A 95 -13.23 10.82 9.85
N GLY A 96 -12.37 11.07 10.83
CA GLY A 96 -11.89 12.38 11.22
C GLY A 96 -10.53 12.71 10.61
N ARG A 97 -10.05 13.93 10.88
CA ARG A 97 -8.64 14.24 10.64
C ARG A 97 -7.78 13.46 11.64
N PRO A 98 -6.65 12.86 11.23
CA PRO A 98 -5.65 12.33 12.13
C PRO A 98 -5.27 13.31 13.25
N SER A 99 -4.95 12.79 14.43
CA SER A 99 -4.75 13.61 15.63
C SER A 99 -3.29 13.95 15.87
N ASP A 100 -3.01 15.17 16.35
CA ASP A 100 -1.66 15.59 16.75
C ASP A 100 -1.06 14.68 17.85
N ALA A 101 -1.91 14.07 18.69
CA ALA A 101 -1.48 13.10 19.69
C ALA A 101 -0.92 11.82 19.05
N ALA A 102 -1.61 11.30 18.02
CA ALA A 102 -1.15 10.14 17.28
C ALA A 102 0.12 10.43 16.47
N LEU A 103 0.25 11.61 15.87
CA LEU A 103 1.51 12.01 15.21
C LEU A 103 2.68 12.05 16.20
N ARG A 104 2.50 12.68 17.37
CA ARG A 104 3.54 12.73 18.41
C ARG A 104 3.91 11.35 18.93
N ALA A 105 2.94 10.45 19.12
CA ALA A 105 3.20 9.08 19.53
C ALA A 105 3.99 8.30 18.47
N ALA A 106 3.64 8.46 17.19
CA ALA A 106 4.36 7.86 16.07
C ALA A 106 5.83 8.33 16.02
N ARG A 107 6.05 9.65 16.03
CA ARG A 107 7.40 10.26 16.06
C ARG A 107 8.19 9.88 17.31
N GLY A 108 7.53 9.72 18.46
CA GLY A 108 8.15 9.24 19.69
C GLY A 108 8.67 7.81 19.58
N LYS A 109 7.91 6.91 18.94
CA LYS A 109 8.34 5.53 18.65
C LYS A 109 9.48 5.48 17.64
N GLU A 110 9.38 6.26 16.56
CA GLU A 110 10.46 6.42 15.58
C GLU A 110 11.76 6.92 16.22
N GLY A 111 11.69 8.01 17.00
CA GLY A 111 12.86 8.53 17.72
C GLY A 111 13.39 7.58 18.80
N ALA A 112 12.53 6.76 19.42
CA ALA A 112 12.99 5.71 20.33
C ALA A 112 13.87 4.69 19.61
N MET A 113 13.54 4.33 18.36
CA MET A 113 14.31 3.44 17.49
C MET A 113 15.60 4.07 16.95
N GLU A 114 15.71 5.40 16.84
CA GLU A 114 16.94 6.04 16.39
C GLU A 114 18.06 6.03 17.44
N ARG A 115 17.71 5.84 18.73
CA ARG A 115 18.70 5.79 19.81
C ARG A 115 19.61 4.56 19.67
N PRO A 116 20.92 4.66 19.99
CA PRO A 116 21.84 3.52 19.97
C PRO A 116 21.28 2.29 20.72
N ASP A 117 20.84 2.50 21.98
CA ASP A 117 20.22 1.47 22.83
C ASP A 117 18.69 1.35 22.65
N GLY A 118 18.17 1.88 21.53
CA GLY A 118 16.75 1.78 21.19
C GLY A 118 16.30 0.36 20.83
N PRO A 119 15.00 0.10 20.77
CA PRO A 119 14.47 -1.20 20.40
C PRO A 119 14.77 -1.55 18.93
N ALA A 120 14.92 -2.84 18.64
CA ALA A 120 15.14 -3.36 17.29
C ALA A 120 13.90 -3.25 16.39
N SER A 121 12.72 -3.03 16.96
CA SER A 121 11.50 -2.79 16.19
C SER A 121 10.52 -1.92 16.98
N VAL A 122 9.64 -1.23 16.26
CA VAL A 122 8.50 -0.53 16.86
C VAL A 122 7.25 -0.79 16.03
N THR A 123 6.11 -0.90 16.70
CA THR A 123 4.82 -1.10 16.04
C THR A 123 3.96 0.16 16.16
N LEU A 124 3.54 0.66 14.99
CA LEU A 124 2.62 1.77 14.84
C LEU A 124 1.19 1.25 14.66
N THR A 125 0.27 1.89 15.35
CA THR A 125 -1.18 1.67 15.19
C THR A 125 -1.66 2.29 13.87
N ALA A 126 -2.86 1.92 13.45
CA ALA A 126 -3.51 2.51 12.28
C ALA A 126 -3.63 4.05 12.39
N ALA A 127 -4.00 4.59 13.56
CA ALA A 127 -4.12 6.03 13.77
C ALA A 127 -2.77 6.77 13.72
N GLU A 128 -1.71 6.16 14.25
CA GLU A 128 -0.34 6.67 14.17
C GLU A 128 0.14 6.69 12.71
N MET A 129 -0.12 5.61 11.94
CA MET A 129 0.19 5.55 10.52
C MET A 129 -0.59 6.58 9.69
N ALA A 130 -1.89 6.76 9.96
CA ALA A 130 -2.71 7.78 9.32
C ALA A 130 -2.11 9.18 9.52
N SER A 131 -1.67 9.48 10.74
CA SER A 131 -1.05 10.77 11.08
C SER A 131 0.30 10.96 10.41
N LEU A 132 1.14 9.92 10.32
CA LEU A 132 2.41 9.98 9.58
C LEU A 132 2.21 10.20 8.08
N ILE A 133 1.21 9.54 7.48
CA ILE A 133 0.88 9.74 6.06
C ILE A 133 0.43 11.18 5.84
N GLU A 134 -0.52 11.69 6.64
CA GLU A 134 -1.00 13.07 6.51
C GLU A 134 0.12 14.11 6.66
N ASP A 135 1.04 13.92 7.61
CA ASP A 135 2.23 14.78 7.80
C ASP A 135 3.16 14.74 6.58
N GLY A 136 3.26 13.59 5.92
CA GLY A 136 4.06 13.40 4.70
C GLY A 136 3.44 13.99 3.42
N LEU A 137 2.14 14.29 3.42
CA LEU A 137 1.44 14.82 2.25
C LEU A 137 1.90 16.25 1.92
N ASP A 138 2.06 16.51 0.63
CA ASP A 138 2.29 17.87 0.14
C ASP A 138 1.04 18.76 0.34
N PRO A 139 1.14 20.10 0.15
CA PRO A 139 -0.01 20.98 0.32
C PRO A 139 -1.17 20.72 -0.64
N VAL A 140 -0.94 20.04 -1.78
CA VAL A 140 -2.02 19.66 -2.70
C VAL A 140 -2.77 18.45 -2.13
N GLY A 141 -2.06 17.41 -1.70
CA GLY A 141 -2.68 16.22 -1.11
C GLY A 141 -3.41 16.50 0.19
N ARG A 142 -2.86 17.37 1.05
CA ARG A 142 -3.55 17.83 2.26
C ARG A 142 -4.84 18.59 1.98
N ARG A 143 -4.98 19.23 0.81
CA ARG A 143 -6.22 19.89 0.39
C ARG A 143 -7.17 18.93 -0.33
N ALA A 144 -6.64 17.86 -0.94
CA ALA A 144 -7.41 16.83 -1.61
C ALA A 144 -8.19 15.95 -0.64
N LEU A 145 -7.67 15.72 0.56
CA LEU A 145 -8.26 14.84 1.58
C LEU A 145 -8.82 15.67 2.74
N ASP A 146 -10.13 15.57 2.98
CA ASP A 146 -10.83 16.26 4.07
C ASP A 146 -10.74 15.47 5.39
N SER A 147 -10.70 14.14 5.28
CA SER A 147 -10.48 13.20 6.39
C SER A 147 -9.59 12.05 5.93
N LEU A 148 -8.91 11.38 6.88
CA LEU A 148 -7.97 10.31 6.57
C LEU A 148 -7.97 9.27 7.70
N GLU A 149 -8.24 8.03 7.32
CA GLU A 149 -8.17 6.86 8.16
C GLU A 149 -7.32 5.80 7.46
N VAL A 150 -6.57 5.02 8.23
CA VAL A 150 -5.83 3.87 7.74
C VAL A 150 -6.49 2.61 8.28
N VAL A 151 -6.67 1.62 7.41
CA VAL A 151 -7.06 0.27 7.76
C VAL A 151 -5.93 -0.65 7.37
N LEU A 152 -5.55 -1.52 8.30
CA LEU A 152 -4.43 -2.44 8.13
C LEU A 152 -4.96 -3.83 7.80
N ALA A 153 -4.51 -4.37 6.68
CA ALA A 153 -4.76 -5.74 6.25
C ALA A 153 -3.41 -6.48 6.15
N PRO A 154 -3.39 -7.83 6.09
CA PRO A 154 -2.14 -8.57 5.91
C PRO A 154 -1.38 -8.06 4.68
N ASP A 155 -0.16 -7.55 4.89
CA ASP A 155 0.74 -7.01 3.87
C ASP A 155 0.19 -5.82 3.06
N ARG A 156 -0.90 -5.20 3.49
CA ARG A 156 -1.54 -4.10 2.76
C ARG A 156 -2.02 -2.97 3.66
N LEU A 157 -1.77 -1.76 3.19
CA LEU A 157 -2.27 -0.53 3.79
C LEU A 157 -3.42 -0.01 2.93
N GLU A 158 -4.60 0.11 3.53
CA GLU A 158 -5.77 0.75 2.92
C GLU A 158 -5.97 2.13 3.55
N LEU A 159 -5.94 3.17 2.74
CA LEU A 159 -6.29 4.53 3.13
C LEU A 159 -7.75 4.79 2.75
N ARG A 160 -8.53 5.24 3.74
CA ARG A 160 -9.91 5.68 3.58
C ARG A 160 -9.98 7.18 3.83
N ALA A 161 -10.63 7.91 2.95
CA ALA A 161 -10.68 9.36 3.06
C ALA A 161 -11.95 9.94 2.42
N ALA A 162 -12.32 11.15 2.84
CA ALA A 162 -13.23 11.99 2.08
C ALA A 162 -12.43 12.83 1.08
N LEU A 163 -12.60 12.54 -0.21
CA LEU A 163 -11.94 13.20 -1.33
C LEU A 163 -12.70 14.46 -1.74
N VAL A 164 -12.02 15.60 -1.73
CA VAL A 164 -12.55 16.87 -2.23
C VAL A 164 -12.43 16.87 -3.75
N THR A 165 -13.54 16.66 -4.44
CA THR A 165 -13.57 16.32 -5.88
C THR A 165 -13.14 17.46 -6.79
N SER A 166 -13.24 18.71 -6.33
CA SER A 166 -12.71 19.87 -7.06
C SER A 166 -11.19 19.79 -7.28
N ASN A 167 -10.45 19.03 -6.45
CA ASN A 167 -9.00 18.84 -6.62
C ASN A 167 -8.66 17.83 -7.72
N LEU A 168 -9.62 17.01 -8.19
CA LEU A 168 -9.41 16.13 -9.34
C LEU A 168 -9.39 16.94 -10.65
N GLY A 169 -10.07 18.09 -10.67
CA GLY A 169 -10.17 18.98 -11.83
C GLY A 169 -10.64 18.23 -13.07
N ASP A 170 -9.95 18.45 -14.19
CA ASP A 170 -10.30 17.92 -15.50
C ASP A 170 -10.21 16.38 -15.63
N LEU A 171 -9.62 15.68 -14.65
CA LEU A 171 -9.57 14.21 -14.67
C LEU A 171 -10.94 13.56 -14.67
N LEU A 172 -11.91 14.20 -14.02
CA LEU A 172 -13.30 13.73 -14.04
C LEU A 172 -13.98 14.06 -15.36
N GLY A 173 -13.46 15.01 -16.13
CA GLY A 173 -13.99 15.43 -17.42
C GLY A 173 -15.51 15.66 -17.38
N PRO A 174 -16.28 15.14 -18.35
CA PRO A 174 -17.73 15.31 -18.38
C PRO A 174 -18.45 14.63 -17.20
N PHE A 175 -17.78 13.74 -16.48
CA PHE A 175 -18.33 13.03 -15.33
C PHE A 175 -18.25 13.84 -14.03
N ALA A 176 -17.57 14.99 -14.00
CA ALA A 176 -17.43 15.82 -12.80
C ALA A 176 -18.77 16.15 -12.14
N ALA A 177 -19.83 16.38 -12.95
CA ALA A 177 -21.17 16.69 -12.46
C ALA A 177 -21.88 15.54 -11.72
N MET A 178 -21.39 14.29 -11.86
CA MET A 178 -21.98 13.13 -11.16
C MET A 178 -21.44 12.94 -9.75
N PHE A 179 -20.32 13.61 -9.43
CA PHE A 179 -19.69 13.53 -8.12
C PHE A 179 -20.15 14.67 -7.21
N ARG A 180 -20.31 14.37 -5.93
CA ARG A 180 -20.54 15.35 -4.88
C ARG A 180 -19.25 16.14 -4.61
N PRO A 181 -19.33 17.31 -3.95
CA PRO A 181 -18.14 18.07 -3.56
C PRO A 181 -17.14 17.27 -2.70
N ARG A 182 -17.65 16.31 -1.92
CA ARG A 182 -16.88 15.36 -1.14
C ARG A 182 -17.37 13.94 -1.42
N GLU A 183 -16.45 13.06 -1.77
CA GLU A 183 -16.75 11.66 -2.09
C GLU A 183 -15.89 10.73 -1.25
N PRO A 184 -16.42 9.63 -0.69
CA PRO A 184 -15.59 8.66 0.00
C PRO A 184 -14.66 7.98 -1.01
N MET A 185 -13.37 7.91 -0.70
CA MET A 185 -12.38 7.19 -1.48
C MET A 185 -11.69 6.11 -0.64
N ARG A 186 -11.19 5.09 -1.32
CA ARG A 186 -10.34 4.04 -0.78
C ARG A 186 -9.16 3.82 -1.72
N ALA A 187 -7.97 3.80 -1.17
CA ALA A 187 -6.76 3.44 -1.89
C ALA A 187 -6.07 2.31 -1.12
N SER A 188 -5.67 1.23 -1.79
CA SER A 188 -5.03 0.09 -1.14
C SER A 188 -3.81 -0.37 -1.91
N GLY A 189 -2.78 -0.77 -1.18
CA GLY A 189 -1.53 -1.26 -1.77
C GLY A 189 -0.54 -1.76 -0.73
N PRO A 190 0.51 -2.50 -1.15
CA PRO A 190 1.63 -2.84 -0.30
C PRO A 190 2.44 -1.58 0.07
N ALA A 191 3.19 -1.65 1.17
CA ALA A 191 4.24 -0.68 1.47
C ALA A 191 5.57 -1.42 1.68
N ARG A 192 6.67 -0.84 1.18
CA ARG A 192 8.01 -1.43 1.24
C ARG A 192 9.04 -0.34 1.49
N VAL A 193 10.16 -0.70 2.10
CA VAL A 193 11.30 0.23 2.23
C VAL A 193 11.89 0.45 0.83
N ALA A 194 11.77 1.67 0.31
CA ALA A 194 12.28 2.01 -1.02
C ALA A 194 13.76 2.40 -0.96
N ARG A 195 14.15 3.10 0.10
CA ARG A 195 15.52 3.51 0.41
C ARG A 195 15.61 3.91 1.89
N PRO A 196 16.81 4.04 2.46
CA PRO A 196 16.96 4.56 3.82
C PRO A 196 16.17 5.87 3.99
N GLY A 197 15.36 5.91 5.05
CA GLY A 197 14.51 7.02 5.43
C GLY A 197 13.17 7.13 4.68
N VAL A 198 12.86 6.21 3.75
CA VAL A 198 11.61 6.24 2.97
C VAL A 198 11.00 4.85 2.81
N VAL A 199 9.77 4.72 3.29
CA VAL A 199 8.86 3.64 2.92
C VAL A 199 7.99 4.13 1.76
N ALA A 200 7.98 3.41 0.65
CA ALA A 200 7.05 3.64 -0.45
C ALA A 200 5.78 2.83 -0.22
N TRP A 201 4.64 3.51 -0.11
CA TRP A 201 3.34 2.88 -0.23
C TRP A 201 2.89 2.97 -1.69
N GLU A 202 2.54 1.84 -2.30
CA GLU A 202 2.25 1.73 -3.73
C GLU A 202 0.80 1.28 -3.93
N PRO A 203 -0.18 2.19 -3.95
CA PRO A 203 -1.57 1.81 -4.20
C PRO A 203 -1.71 1.17 -5.58
N ASP A 204 -2.27 -0.04 -5.60
CA ASP A 204 -2.62 -0.77 -6.82
C ASP A 204 -4.15 -0.78 -7.06
N SER A 205 -4.92 -0.34 -6.07
CA SER A 205 -6.36 -0.27 -6.08
C SER A 205 -6.82 1.11 -5.63
N PHE A 206 -7.73 1.71 -6.39
CA PHE A 206 -8.32 3.01 -6.08
C PHE A 206 -9.83 2.97 -6.39
N VAL A 207 -10.64 3.25 -5.38
CA VAL A 207 -12.10 3.24 -5.47
C VAL A 207 -12.62 4.57 -4.98
N VAL A 208 -13.48 5.22 -5.77
CA VAL A 208 -14.25 6.38 -5.31
C VAL A 208 -15.70 5.96 -5.26
N ARG A 209 -16.29 6.01 -4.06
CA ARG A 209 -17.65 5.57 -3.77
C ARG A 209 -17.86 4.08 -4.07
N ALA A 210 -18.35 3.76 -5.26
CA ALA A 210 -18.57 2.38 -5.73
C ALA A 210 -17.92 2.16 -7.11
N PHE A 211 -17.12 3.11 -7.59
CA PHE A 211 -16.48 3.06 -8.88
C PHE A 211 -15.01 2.68 -8.72
N PRO A 212 -14.62 1.44 -9.08
CA PRO A 212 -13.22 1.07 -9.13
C PRO A 212 -12.55 1.72 -10.35
N PHE A 213 -11.40 2.34 -10.14
CA PHE A 213 -10.61 2.88 -11.24
C PHE A 213 -9.75 1.77 -11.87
N PRO A 214 -9.54 1.81 -13.20
CA PRO A 214 -8.59 0.91 -13.86
C PRO A 214 -7.19 1.01 -13.24
N SER A 215 -6.54 -0.13 -13.03
CA SER A 215 -5.21 -0.24 -12.40
C SER A 215 -4.16 0.63 -13.08
N GLU A 216 -4.27 0.80 -14.39
CA GLU A 216 -3.32 1.57 -15.21
C GLU A 216 -3.39 3.08 -14.91
N LEU A 217 -4.52 3.54 -14.40
CA LEU A 217 -4.73 4.95 -14.04
C LEU A 217 -4.39 5.24 -12.58
N VAL A 218 -4.32 4.21 -11.72
CA VAL A 218 -4.07 4.38 -10.28
C VAL A 218 -2.77 5.16 -10.02
N PRO A 219 -1.61 4.86 -10.64
CA PRO A 219 -0.38 5.61 -10.41
C PRO A 219 -0.49 7.11 -10.71
N ALA A 220 -1.20 7.46 -11.79
CA ALA A 220 -1.40 8.84 -12.21
C ALA A 220 -2.33 9.58 -11.24
N LEU A 221 -3.39 8.91 -10.78
CA LEU A 221 -4.33 9.45 -9.79
C LEU A 221 -3.65 9.66 -8.44
N VAL A 222 -2.92 8.66 -7.95
CA VAL A 222 -2.17 8.70 -6.69
C VAL A 222 -1.17 9.84 -6.71
N SER A 223 -0.33 9.92 -7.75
CA SER A 223 0.69 10.97 -7.85
C SER A 223 0.09 12.38 -7.84
N ARG A 224 -1.10 12.55 -8.43
CA ARG A 224 -1.80 13.84 -8.46
C ARG A 224 -2.51 14.17 -7.16
N LEU A 225 -3.08 13.17 -6.48
CA LEU A 225 -3.92 13.37 -5.30
C LEU A 225 -3.14 13.34 -3.99
N MET A 226 -2.11 12.51 -3.88
CA MET A 226 -1.36 12.30 -2.65
C MET A 226 0.08 12.85 -2.74
N GLY A 227 0.42 13.43 -3.89
CA GLY A 227 1.79 13.79 -4.21
C GLY A 227 2.65 12.55 -4.45
N GLY A 228 3.91 12.77 -4.76
CA GLY A 228 4.85 11.70 -5.11
C GLY A 228 4.97 11.50 -6.62
N GLY A 229 5.95 10.69 -7.01
CA GLY A 229 6.26 10.37 -8.40
C GLY A 229 6.15 8.88 -8.63
N GLY A 230 5.61 8.49 -9.80
CA GLY A 230 5.55 7.09 -10.21
C GLY A 230 4.47 6.25 -9.53
N GLY A 231 3.47 6.88 -8.89
CA GLY A 231 2.37 6.17 -8.23
C GLY A 231 2.66 5.65 -6.83
N ALA A 232 3.84 5.96 -6.28
CA ALA A 232 4.18 5.66 -4.90
C ALA A 232 4.03 6.90 -4.02
N VAL A 233 3.42 6.73 -2.85
CA VAL A 233 3.31 7.75 -1.81
C VAL A 233 4.49 7.57 -0.84
N PRO A 234 5.39 8.55 -0.72
CA PRO A 234 6.53 8.45 0.17
C PRO A 234 6.11 8.69 1.63
N ILE A 235 6.36 7.70 2.50
CA ILE A 235 6.20 7.80 3.95
C ILE A 235 7.60 8.00 4.55
N ARG A 236 7.83 9.14 5.19
CA ARG A 236 9.11 9.47 5.83
C ARG A 236 9.24 8.73 7.14
N VAL A 237 10.29 7.92 7.24
CA VAL A 237 10.66 7.14 8.42
C VAL A 237 12.12 7.43 8.79
N PRO A 238 12.58 7.06 9.99
CA PRO A 238 14.01 7.09 10.31
C PRO A 238 14.88 6.33 9.32
N GLU A 239 16.12 6.79 9.09
CA GLU A 239 17.09 6.07 8.24
C GLU A 239 17.52 4.71 8.83
N THR A 240 17.28 4.53 10.13
CA THR A 240 17.49 3.25 10.82
C THR A 240 16.47 2.19 10.43
N VAL A 241 15.37 2.51 9.73
CA VAL A 241 14.39 1.51 9.29
C VAL A 241 14.94 0.74 8.09
N GLY A 242 15.08 -0.58 8.25
CA GLY A 242 15.55 -1.49 7.20
C GLY A 242 14.44 -2.30 6.53
N ASP A 243 13.36 -2.59 7.27
CA ASP A 243 12.22 -3.35 6.75
C ASP A 243 10.90 -2.90 7.39
N VAL A 244 9.78 -3.23 6.75
CA VAL A 244 8.41 -2.94 7.21
C VAL A 244 7.52 -4.16 7.06
N ARG A 245 6.75 -4.46 8.10
CA ARG A 245 5.70 -5.49 8.07
C ARG A 245 4.36 -4.90 8.43
N ILE A 246 3.35 -5.22 7.61
CA ILE A 246 1.97 -4.76 7.83
C ILE A 246 1.14 -5.96 8.29
N ALA A 247 0.52 -5.81 9.46
CA ALA A 247 -0.45 -6.77 9.99
C ALA A 247 -1.70 -6.04 10.46
N PRO A 248 -2.84 -6.74 10.63
CA PRO A 248 -4.07 -6.12 11.14
C PRO A 248 -3.91 -5.40 12.49
N GLY A 249 -2.97 -5.85 13.32
CA GLY A 249 -2.67 -5.24 14.62
C GLY A 249 -1.74 -4.01 14.57
N GLY A 250 -1.08 -3.73 13.44
CA GLY A 250 -0.13 -2.61 13.35
C GLY A 250 0.87 -2.74 12.19
N VAL A 251 1.58 -1.64 11.97
CA VAL A 251 2.73 -1.58 11.06
C VAL A 251 4.00 -1.64 11.90
N THR A 252 4.78 -2.71 11.76
CA THR A 252 6.05 -2.87 12.46
C THR A 252 7.18 -2.40 11.56
N PHE A 253 7.94 -1.42 12.03
CA PHE A 253 9.22 -1.05 11.44
C PHE A 253 10.32 -1.84 12.13
N TYR A 254 11.18 -2.47 11.35
CA TYR A 254 12.37 -3.15 11.84
C TYR A 254 13.58 -2.26 11.62
N ARG A 255 14.42 -2.17 12.66
CA ARG A 255 15.72 -1.54 12.55
C ARG A 255 16.55 -2.33 11.54
N ARG A 256 17.27 -1.62 10.69
CA ARG A 256 18.29 -2.18 9.82
C ARG A 256 19.38 -2.78 10.71
N GLU A 257 19.58 -4.09 10.59
CA GLU A 257 20.80 -4.71 11.09
C GLU A 257 21.93 -4.20 10.21
N ASP A 258 22.92 -3.54 10.79
CA ASP A 258 24.02 -2.96 10.03
C ASP A 258 24.74 -4.08 9.23
N LEU A 259 24.89 -3.81 7.92
CA LEU A 259 25.69 -4.57 6.94
C LEU A 259 27.19 -4.51 7.27
#